data_AF-A0A257LFT5-F1
#
_entry.id   AF-A0A257LFT5-F1
#
_cell.length_a   1.000
_cell.length_b   1.000
_cell.length_c   1.000
_cell.angle_alpha   90.00
_cell.angle_beta   90.00
_cell.angle_gamma   90.00
#
_symmetry.space_group_name_H-M   'P 1'
#
loop_
_entity.id
_entity.type
_entity.pdbx_description
1 polymer ?
#
loop_
_entity_poly.entity_id
_entity_poly.type
_entity_poly.pdbx_seq_one_letter_code
_entity_poly.pdbx_strand_id
1 'polypeptide(L)' 'MPLPALQRAQALLATGRRQLLGLVGAPGAGKSTLAQLLADALNAQQPGACVVVPMDGYHLANQVLAALGRAGRKGAPDT' A
#
# COMPACT_ATOMS: atom_id res chain seq x y z
N MET A 1 -9.82 8.90 7.73
CA MET A 1 -8.95 8.79 6.53
C MET A 1 -8.30 10.16 6.29
N PRO A 2 -6.98 10.26 6.04
CA PRO A 2 -6.31 11.55 5.91
C PRO A 2 -6.81 12.29 4.66
N LEU A 3 -7.48 13.42 4.85
CA LEU A 3 -8.10 14.24 3.79
C LEU A 3 -7.16 14.55 2.61
N PRO A 4 -5.85 14.84 2.80
CA PRO A 4 -4.95 15.10 1.68
C PRO A 4 -4.76 13.91 0.73
N ALA A 5 -4.83 12.67 1.25
CA ALA A 5 -4.66 11.48 0.41
C ALA A 5 -5.87 11.26 -0.50
N LEU A 6 -7.08 11.50 0.01
CA LEU A 6 -8.31 11.37 -0.78
C LEU A 6 -8.34 12.37 -1.93
N GLN A 7 -8.04 13.63 -1.64
CA GLN A 7 -8.05 14.70 -2.64
C GLN A 7 -7.06 14.40 -3.78
N ARG A 8 -5.87 13.90 -3.45
CA ARG A 8 -4.88 13.51 -4.48
C ARG A 8 -5.37 12.33 -5.31
N ALA A 9 -6.01 11.35 -4.69
CA ALA A 9 -6.55 10.20 -5.42
C ALA A 9 -7.73 10.59 -6.33
N GLN A 10 -8.60 11.50 -5.89
CA GLN A 10 -9.68 12.07 -6.70
C GLN A 10 -9.13 12.86 -7.90
N ALA A 11 -8.07 13.65 -7.70
CA ALA A 11 -7.42 14.37 -8.79
C ALA A 11 -6.83 13.42 -9.85
N LEU A 12 -6.33 12.25 -9.44
CA LEU A 12 -5.88 11.22 -10.39
C LEU A 12 -7.04 10.66 -11.22
N LEU A 13 -8.19 10.38 -10.60
CA LEU A 13 -9.38 9.90 -11.32
C LEU A 13 -9.94 10.92 -12.31
N ALA A 14 -9.90 12.22 -11.96
CA ALA A 14 -10.42 13.30 -12.80
C ALA A 14 -9.71 13.41 -14.16
N THR A 15 -8.54 12.79 -14.33
CA THR A 15 -7.82 12.73 -15.62
C THR A 15 -8.55 11.90 -16.68
N GLY A 16 -9.52 11.07 -16.30
CA GLY A 16 -10.27 10.19 -17.20
C GLY A 16 -9.44 9.05 -17.80
N ARG A 17 -8.19 8.88 -17.35
CA ARG A 17 -7.29 7.81 -17.77
C ARG A 17 -7.06 6.83 -16.62
N ARG A 18 -6.66 5.61 -16.95
CA ARG A 18 -6.23 4.63 -15.95
C ARG A 18 -4.92 5.12 -15.32
N GLN A 19 -4.92 5.28 -14.00
CA GLN A 19 -3.77 5.69 -13.21
C GLN A 19 -3.31 4.56 -12.28
N LEU A 20 -2.02 4.55 -11.95
CA LEU A 20 -1.45 3.68 -10.92
C LEU A 20 -0.97 4.54 -9.75
N LEU A 21 -1.45 4.24 -8.54
CA LEU A 21 -1.05 4.90 -7.30
C LEU A 21 -0.26 3.92 -6.42
N GLY A 22 1.04 4.17 -6.29
CA GLY A 22 1.88 3.43 -5.35
C GLY A 22 1.77 3.97 -3.94
N LEU A 23 1.59 3.09 -2.95
CA LEU A 23 1.65 3.44 -1.52
C LEU A 23 2.94 2.90 -0.92
N VAL A 24 3.78 3.80 -0.39
CA VAL A 24 5.10 3.48 0.15
C VAL A 24 5.17 3.87 1.62
N GLY A 25 5.92 3.11 2.41
CA GLY A 25 6.04 3.29 3.85
C GLY A 25 6.60 2.05 4.53
N ALA A 26 7.08 2.21 5.77
CA ALA A 26 7.67 1.13 6.54
C ALA A 26 6.74 -0.11 6.68
N PRO A 27 7.29 -1.31 6.93
CA PRO A 27 6.48 -2.46 7.36
C PRO A 27 5.62 -2.08 8.57
N GLY A 28 4.35 -2.51 8.59
CA GLY A 28 3.42 -2.15 9.67
C GLY A 28 2.88 -0.71 9.64
N ALA A 29 3.29 0.16 8.70
CA ALA A 29 2.84 1.55 8.62
C ALA A 29 1.37 1.75 8.19
N GLY A 30 0.57 0.68 8.08
CA GLY A 30 -0.85 0.79 7.72
C GLY A 30 -1.14 1.07 6.24
N LYS A 31 -0.19 0.79 5.32
CA LYS A 31 -0.37 1.01 3.87
C LYS A 31 -1.60 0.29 3.31
N SER A 32 -1.78 -0.99 3.66
CA SER A 32 -2.93 -1.78 3.21
C SER A 32 -4.24 -1.24 3.77
N THR A 33 -4.24 -0.77 5.02
CA THR A 33 -5.39 -0.09 5.63
C THR A 33 -5.73 1.20 4.87
N LEU A 34 -4.73 2.02 4.55
CA LEU A 34 -4.95 3.24 3.77
C LEU A 34 -5.44 2.92 2.35
N ALA A 35 -4.89 1.88 1.71
CA ALA A 35 -5.31 1.43 0.38
C ALA A 35 -6.79 1.07 0.35
N GLN A 36 -7.24 0.29 1.34
CA GLN A 36 -8.64 -0.12 1.43
C GLN A 36 -9.55 1.09 1.68
N LEU A 37 -9.19 1.97 2.62
CA LEU A 37 -9.95 3.18 2.91
C LEU A 37 -10.07 4.12 1.70
N LEU A 38 -9.02 4.22 0.88
CA LEU A 38 -9.05 4.95 -0.38
C LEU A 38 -10.01 4.30 -1.37
N ALA A 39 -9.90 2.99 -1.58
CA ALA A 39 -10.74 2.27 -2.52
C ALA A 39 -12.23 2.36 -2.14
N ASP A 40 -12.56 2.18 -0.86
CA ASP A 40 -13.92 2.28 -0.35
C ASP A 40 -14.51 3.69 -0.60
N ALA A 41 -13.74 4.74 -0.28
CA ALA A 41 -14.18 6.12 -0.46
C ALA A 41 -14.38 6.50 -1.93
N LEU A 42 -13.48 6.06 -2.82
CA LEU A 42 -13.58 6.34 -4.25
C LEU A 42 -14.71 5.55 -4.91
N ASN A 43 -14.87 4.27 -4.54
CA ASN A 43 -15.94 3.42 -5.08
C ASN A 43 -17.32 3.82 -4.56
N ALA A 44 -17.42 4.42 -3.37
CA ALA A 44 -18.67 5.01 -2.89
C ALA A 44 -19.13 6.23 -3.73
N GLN A 45 -18.20 6.96 -4.35
CA GLN A 45 -18.50 8.08 -5.25
C GLN A 45 -18.74 7.61 -6.68
N GLN A 46 -17.93 6.67 -7.16
CA GLN A 46 -18.02 6.11 -8.50
C GLN A 46 -17.72 4.61 -8.44
N PRO A 47 -18.76 3.75 -8.49
CA PRO A 47 -18.58 2.31 -8.41
C PRO A 47 -17.59 1.79 -9.46
N GLY A 48 -16.58 1.04 -9.02
CA GLY A 48 -15.56 0.45 -9.89
C GLY A 48 -14.42 1.39 -10.29
N ALA A 49 -14.34 2.61 -9.75
CA ALA A 49 -13.26 3.56 -10.05
C ALA A 49 -11.90 3.14 -9.48
N CYS A 50 -11.87 2.32 -8.43
CA CYS A 50 -10.63 1.92 -7.75
C CYS A 50 -10.56 0.42 -7.48
N VAL A 51 -9.41 -0.18 -7.78
CA VAL A 51 -9.06 -1.56 -7.43
C VAL A 51 -7.74 -1.55 -6.68
N VAL A 52 -7.70 -2.23 -5.53
CA VAL A 52 -6.46 -2.44 -4.76
C VAL A 52 -5.76 -3.67 -5.30
N VAL A 53 -4.49 -3.51 -5.69
CA VAL A 53 -3.63 -4.61 -6.10
C VAL A 53 -2.52 -4.75 -5.05
N PRO A 54 -2.55 -5.80 -4.20
CA PRO A 54 -1.50 -6.04 -3.23
C PRO A 54 -0.21 -6.44 -3.97
N MET A 55 0.91 -5.85 -3.57
CA MET A 55 2.24 -6.24 -4.06
C MET A 55 2.89 -7.35 -3.22
N ASP A 56 2.30 -7.65 -2.05
CA ASP A 56 2.91 -8.46 -0.99
C ASP A 56 2.60 -9.97 -1.09
N GLY A 57 2.39 -10.51 -2.30
CA GLY A 57 2.35 -11.96 -2.55
C GLY A 57 3.65 -12.70 -2.16
N TYR A 58 4.68 -11.98 -1.70
CA TYR A 58 6.00 -12.47 -1.28
C TYR A 58 6.18 -12.61 0.24
N HIS A 59 5.10 -12.67 1.03
CA HIS A 59 5.16 -12.89 2.49
C HIS A 59 5.71 -14.25 2.96
N LEU A 60 6.16 -15.12 2.04
CA LEU A 60 7.02 -16.28 2.34
C LEU A 60 8.29 -15.88 3.14
N ALA A 61 8.72 -14.61 3.07
CA ALA A 61 9.88 -14.13 3.80
C ALA A 61 9.66 -13.93 5.31
N ASN A 62 8.45 -13.64 5.80
CA ASN A 62 8.30 -13.28 7.22
C ASN A 62 8.43 -14.48 8.17
N GLN A 63 7.92 -15.66 7.78
CA GLN A 63 8.09 -16.89 8.56
C GLN A 63 9.51 -17.44 8.45
N VAL A 64 10.16 -17.32 7.29
CA VAL A 64 11.57 -17.73 7.08
C VAL A 64 12.54 -16.82 7.84
N LEU A 65 12.27 -15.51 7.92
CA LEU A 65 13.08 -14.56 8.68
C LEU A 65 12.99 -14.77 10.21
N ALA A 66 11.83 -15.22 10.72
CA ALA A 66 11.67 -15.61 12.11
C ALA A 66 12.38 -16.94 12.43
N ALA A 67 12.36 -17.90 11.50
CA ALA A 67 13.00 -19.21 11.65
C ALA A 67 14.54 -19.16 11.61
N LEU A 68 15.16 -18.12 11.01
CA LEU A 68 16.62 -17.99 10.88
C LEU A 68 17.32 -17.31 12.06
N GLY A 69 16.62 -16.93 13.14
CA GLY A 69 17.24 -16.49 14.39
C GLY A 69 18.11 -15.22 14.31
N ARG A 70 17.93 -14.38 13.29
CA ARG A 70 18.74 -13.14 13.09
C ARG A 70 18.01 -11.86 13.49
N ALA A 71 17.33 -11.88 14.64
CA ALA A 71 16.69 -10.68 15.22
C ALA A 71 17.70 -9.63 15.75
N GLY A 72 19.02 -9.88 15.68
CA GLY A 72 20.04 -9.08 16.38
C GLY A 72 20.88 -8.08 15.57
N ARG A 73 20.86 -8.06 14.23
CA ARG A 73 21.63 -7.06 13.44
C ARG A 73 20.92 -6.69 12.14
N LYS A 74 20.24 -5.55 12.15
CA LYS A 74 19.67 -4.90 10.96
C LYS A 74 20.41 -3.58 10.75
N GLY A 75 21.22 -3.49 9.68
CA GLY A 75 21.83 -2.24 9.22
C GLY A 75 23.34 -2.34 8.91
N ALA A 76 23.69 -2.67 7.66
CA ALA A 76 24.83 -2.11 6.92
C ALA A 76 24.70 -2.54 5.44
N PRO A 77 25.00 -1.65 4.46
CA PRO A 77 24.99 -2.01 3.05
C PRO A 77 26.28 -2.74 2.70
N ASP A 78 26.23 -4.08 2.69
CA ASP A 78 26.82 -5.00 1.69
C ASP A 78 26.79 -6.43 2.24
N THR A 79 25.69 -7.14 1.98
CA THR A 79 25.59 -8.59 1.72
C THR A 79 24.14 -8.97 1.47
#